data_AF-A0A382E8T2-F1
#
_entry.id   AF-A0A382E8T2-F1
#
_cell.length_a   1.000
_cell.length_b   1.000
_cell.length_c   1.000
_cell.angle_alpha   90.00
_cell.angle_beta   90.00
_cell.angle_gamma   90.00
#
_symmetry.space_group_name_H-M   'P 1'
#
loop_
_entity.id
_entity.type
_entity.pdbx_description
1 polymer ?
#
loop_
_entity_poly.entity_id
_entity_poly.type
_entity_poly.pdbx_seq_one_letter_code
_entity_poly.pdbx_strand_id
1 'polypeptide(L)' 'MAMEDAKNKAIALAASTNATIGRAIDVNAVPISFQPRPTEMRMLSADSAVMNEQNYEVGEITHQLSMIATFELIY' A
#
# COMPACT_ATOMS: atom_id res chain seq x y z
N MET A 1 4.33 6.24 2.17
CA MET A 1 2.97 6.20 1.57
C MET A 1 1.87 6.00 2.62
N ALA A 2 1.83 4.90 3.39
CA ALA A 2 0.70 4.61 4.28
C ALA A 2 0.38 5.70 5.34
N MET A 3 1.39 6.33 5.94
CA MET A 3 1.20 7.43 6.91
C MET A 3 0.64 8.69 6.25
N GLU A 4 1.11 8.98 5.04
CA GLU A 4 0.67 10.15 4.29
C GLU A 4 -0.79 9.99 3.83
N ASP A 5 -1.16 8.79 3.38
CA ASP A 5 -2.55 8.44 3.06
C ASP A 5 -3.45 8.55 4.30
N ALA A 6 -3.03 8.01 5.45
CA ALA A 6 -3.76 8.12 6.71
C ALA A 6 -3.96 9.59 7.14
N LYS A 7 -2.92 10.42 7.04
CA LYS A 7 -2.99 11.86 7.33
C LYS A 7 -3.97 12.57 6.38
N ASN A 8 -3.89 12.33 5.08
CA ASN A 8 -4.76 12.98 4.10
C ASN A 8 -6.23 12.62 4.31
N LYS A 9 -6.52 11.35 4.64
CA LYS A 9 -7.87 10.91 5.03
C LYS A 9 -8.35 11.60 6.30
N ALA A 10 -7.49 11.74 7.32
CA ALA A 10 -7.84 12.44 8.55
C ALA A 10 -8.16 13.92 8.32
N ILE A 11 -7.39 14.62 7.46
CA ILE A 11 -7.69 16.01 7.06
C ILE A 11 -9.08 16.11 6.42
N ALA A 12 -9.37 15.24 5.45
CA ALA A 12 -10.64 15.25 4.75
C ALA A 12 -11.83 15.01 5.70
N LEU A 13 -11.66 14.10 6.67
CA LEU A 13 -12.68 13.84 7.69
C LEU A 13 -12.85 15.02 8.65
N ALA A 14 -11.76 15.63 9.13
CA ALA A 14 -11.84 16.77 10.05
C ALA A 14 -12.51 17.99 9.40
N ALA A 15 -12.26 18.23 8.11
CA ALA A 15 -12.91 19.29 7.36
C ALA A 15 -14.45 19.15 7.35
N SER A 16 -14.97 17.92 7.31
CA SER A 16 -16.42 17.67 7.36
C SER A 16 -17.07 18.06 8.68
N THR A 17 -16.28 18.12 9.77
CA THR A 17 -16.74 18.50 11.11
C THR A 17 -16.32 19.93 11.48
N ASN A 18 -15.83 20.72 10.52
CA ASN A 18 -15.26 22.06 10.73
C ASN A 18 -14.13 22.09 11.78
N ALA A 19 -13.34 21.02 11.84
CA ALA A 19 -12.17 20.88 12.70
C ALA A 19 -10.90 20.78 11.85
N THR A 20 -9.75 21.03 12.48
CA THR A 20 -8.44 20.77 11.89
C THR A 20 -7.74 19.65 12.64
N ILE A 21 -6.96 18.83 11.93
CA ILE A 21 -6.14 17.81 12.59
C ILE A 21 -4.92 18.46 13.25
N GLY A 22 -4.65 18.10 14.50
CA GLY A 22 -3.45 18.50 15.24
C GLY A 22 -2.39 17.40 15.23
N ARG A 23 -1.66 17.27 16.34
CA ARG A 23 -0.61 16.26 16.50
C ARG A 23 -1.16 14.83 16.42
N ALA A 24 -0.33 13.93 15.93
CA ALA A 24 -0.58 12.49 16.03
C ALA A 24 -0.46 12.07 17.50
N ILE A 25 -1.49 11.39 18.01
CA ILE A 25 -1.57 10.87 19.37
C ILE A 25 -0.99 9.45 19.43
N ASP A 26 -1.27 8.64 18.41
CA ASP A 26 -0.84 7.25 18.33
C ASP A 26 -0.67 6.80 16.88
N VAL A 27 0.30 5.91 16.64
CA VAL A 27 0.57 5.33 15.33
C VAL A 27 0.95 3.86 15.50
N ASN A 28 0.11 2.96 14.99
CA ASN A 28 0.33 1.53 15.03
C ASN A 28 0.49 0.97 13.63
N ALA A 29 1.60 0.27 13.38
CA ALA A 29 1.79 -0.51 12.17
C ALA A 29 1.01 -1.82 12.31
N VAL A 30 0.09 -2.07 11.37
CA VAL A 30 -0.65 -3.33 11.30
C VAL A 30 0.02 -4.20 10.25
N PRO A 31 0.66 -5.32 10.64
CA PRO A 31 1.30 -6.21 9.69
C PRO A 31 0.22 -6.82 8.80
N ILE A 32 0.37 -6.63 7.49
CA ILE A 32 -0.51 -7.28 6.52
C ILE A 32 0.10 -8.65 6.23
N SER A 33 -0.71 -9.71 6.35
CA SER A 33 -0.31 -11.05 5.95
C SER A 33 0.11 -11.03 4.48
N PHE A 34 1.38 -11.34 4.22
CA PHE A 34 1.87 -11.52 2.87
C PHE A 34 1.26 -12.80 2.30
N GLN A 35 0.24 -12.66 1.46
CA GLN A 35 -0.16 -13.75 0.58
C GLN A 35 0.65 -13.60 -0.72
N PRO A 36 1.67 -14.44 -0.96
CA PRO A 36 2.34 -14.44 -2.25
C PRO A 36 1.30 -14.71 -3.33
N ARG A 37 1.26 -13.86 -4.36
CA ARG A 37 0.41 -14.11 -5.52
C ARG A 37 0.82 -15.46 -6.12
N PRO A 38 -0.11 -16.36 -6.46
CA PRO A 38 0.21 -17.59 -7.15
C PRO A 38 1.00 -17.26 -8.42
N THR A 39 2.25 -17.70 -8.52
CA THR A 39 3.03 -17.54 -9.74
C THR A 39 2.41 -18.43 -10.80
N GLU A 40 1.82 -17.84 -11.84
CA GLU A 40 1.33 -18.60 -12.99
C GLU A 40 2.55 -19.19 -13.73
N MET A 41 2.78 -20.50 -13.59
CA MET A 41 3.80 -21.22 -14.35
C MET A 41 3.41 -21.26 -15.83
N ARG A 42 3.75 -20.22 -16.58
CA ARG A 42 3.57 -20.21 -18.04
C ARG A 42 4.60 -21.16 -18.65
N MET A 43 4.15 -22.33 -19.08
CA MET A 43 4.98 -23.33 -19.76
C MET A 43 5.46 -22.73 -21.09
N LEU A 44 6.68 -22.16 -21.10
CA LEU A 44 7.32 -21.65 -22.30
C LEU A 44 7.82 -22.83 -23.13
N SER A 45 7.16 -23.10 -24.26
CA SER A 45 7.67 -24.01 -25.29
C SER A 45 8.97 -23.46 -25.87
N ALA A 46 10.02 -24.30 -25.87
CA ALA A 46 11.41 -23.96 -26.19
C ALA A 46 11.64 -23.35 -27.59
N ASP A 47 10.66 -23.40 -28.50
CA ASP A 47 10.78 -22.89 -29.87
C ASP A 47 10.56 -21.36 -30.04
N SER A 48 10.20 -20.66 -28.97
CA SER A 48 9.88 -19.21 -29.03
C SER A 48 10.88 -18.30 -28.29
N ALA A 49 12.04 -18.84 -27.90
CA ALA A 49 13.08 -18.14 -27.13
C ALA A 49 14.02 -17.25 -27.97
N VAL A 50 13.49 -16.58 -29.00
CA VAL A 50 14.26 -15.60 -29.80
C VAL A 50 13.44 -14.33 -30.00
N MET A 51 12.99 -13.69 -28.90
CA MET A 51 12.76 -12.23 -28.83
C MET A 51 12.90 -11.79 -27.36
N ASN A 52 14.04 -11.16 -27.08
CA ASN A 52 14.49 -10.71 -25.77
C ASN A 52 13.81 -9.40 -25.35
N GLU A 53 12.47 -9.38 -25.34
CA GLU A 53 11.65 -8.33 -24.72
C GLU A 53 10.55 -8.95 -23.84
N GLN A 54 10.87 -10.09 -23.22
CA GLN A 54 10.03 -10.63 -22.16
C GLN A 54 10.31 -9.79 -20.90
N ASN A 55 9.47 -8.78 -20.67
CA ASN A 55 9.32 -8.14 -19.36
C ASN A 55 8.80 -9.21 -18.40
N TYR A 56 9.72 -10.00 -17.87
CA TYR A 56 9.46 -10.96 -16.81
C TYR A 56 9.20 -10.15 -15.54
N GLU A 57 7.94 -9.81 -15.26
CA GLU A 57 7.49 -9.44 -13.90
C GLU A 57 7.50 -10.70 -13.02
N VAL A 58 8.66 -11.35 -12.92
CA VAL A 58 8.88 -12.50 -12.03
C VAL A 58 8.92 -11.95 -10.62
N GLY A 59 7.78 -12.07 -9.95
CA GLY A 59 7.66 -11.84 -8.50
C GLY A 59 7.83 -10.39 -8.10
N GLU A 60 6.99 -9.48 -8.61
CA GLU A 60 6.79 -8.20 -7.92
C GLU A 60 6.29 -8.50 -6.50
N ILE A 61 7.20 -8.43 -5.53
CA ILE A 61 6.89 -8.46 -4.11
C ILE A 61 6.22 -7.13 -3.81
N THR A 62 4.89 -7.08 -3.93
CA THR A 62 4.12 -5.89 -3.53
C THR A 62 4.18 -5.79 -2.01
N HIS A 63 5.07 -4.94 -1.49
CA HIS A 63 5.12 -4.63 -0.07
C HIS A 63 3.93 -3.75 0.30
N GLN A 64 2.91 -4.35 0.93
CA GLN A 64 1.80 -3.62 1.50
C GLN A 64 2.06 -3.36 2.98
N LEU A 65 2.01 -2.10 3.40
CA LEU A 65 2.10 -1.69 4.80
C LEU A 65 0.78 -1.02 5.19
N SER A 66 0.13 -1.52 6.24
CA SER A 66 -1.07 -0.91 6.80
C SER A 66 -0.70 -0.24 8.11
N MET A 67 -1.34 0.88 8.40
CA MET A 67 -1.19 1.56 9.68
C MET A 67 -2.46 2.25 10.11
N ILE A 68 -2.61 2.37 11.42
CA ILE A 68 -3.68 3.11 12.07
C ILE A 68 -3.01 4.30 12.76
N ALA A 69 -3.43 5.50 12.40
CA ALA A 69 -2.95 6.73 13.02
C ALA A 69 -4.13 7.49 13.64
N THR A 70 -3.96 7.93 14.88
CA THR A 70 -4.94 8.73 15.61
C THR A 70 -4.43 10.15 15.75
N PHE A 71 -5.27 11.13 15.42
CA PHE A 71 -4.92 12.55 15.47
C PHE A 71 -5.85 13.28 16.43
N GLU A 72 -5.33 14.30 17.12
CA GLU A 72 -6.19 15.24 17.86
C GLU A 72 -6.99 16.12 16.89
N LEU A 73 -8.19 16.54 17.30
CA LEU A 73 -9.00 17.51 16.57
C LEU A 73 -8.96 18.85 17.29
N ILE A 74 -8.78 19.92 16.52
CA ILE A 74 -8.75 21.31 16.98
C ILE A 74 -9.94 22.04 16.32
N TYR A 75 -10.78 22.65 17.16
CA TYR A 75 -11.98 23.40 16.77
C TYR A 75 -11.75 24.91 16.90
#